data_AF-A0A2V8TPH2-F1
#
_entry.id   AF-A0A2V8TPH2-F1
#
_cell.length_a   1.000
_cell.length_b   1.000
_cell.length_c   1.000
_cell.angle_alpha   90.00
_cell.angle_beta   90.00
_cell.angle_gamma   90.00
#
_symmetry.space_group_name_H-M   'P 1'
#
loop_
_entity.id
_entity.type
_entity.pdbx_description
1 polymer ?
#
loop_
_entity_poly.entity_id
_entity_poly.type
_entity_poly.pdbx_seq_one_letter_code
_entity_poly.pdbx_strand_id
1 'polypeptide(L)'
;MARKHALASVFLFTAWVCPAADNVSMFSIVAYDPVNQDWGVAVASRDFSVGAVVPWAEAGVGAVATQATVNVGYGPLGIELLKQGLSAKEVIDKLLAEDKFEGKDGRQVAVADAK
;
A
#
# COMPACT_ATOMS: atom_id res chain seq x y z
N MET A 1 57.88 16.81 -27.25
CA MET A 1 57.47 17.49 -25.99
C MET A 1 55.94 17.50 -25.97
N ALA A 2 55.33 16.66 -25.13
CA ALA A 2 53.90 16.36 -25.16
C ALA A 2 53.08 17.42 -24.41
N ARG A 3 52.00 17.91 -25.01
CA ARG A 3 50.98 18.72 -24.31
C ARG A 3 49.67 17.93 -24.31
N LYS A 4 49.41 17.24 -23.20
CA LYS A 4 48.12 16.59 -22.94
C LYS A 4 47.11 17.67 -22.56
N HIS A 5 46.11 17.92 -23.39
CA HIS A 5 44.96 18.73 -23.01
C HIS A 5 43.95 17.83 -22.29
N ALA A 6 43.79 18.03 -20.98
CA ALA A 6 42.74 17.37 -20.21
C ALA A 6 41.42 18.10 -20.46
N LEU A 7 40.45 17.41 -21.06
CA LEU A 7 39.07 17.87 -21.16
C LEU A 7 38.41 17.71 -19.78
N ALA A 8 38.19 18.82 -19.09
CA ALA A 8 37.36 18.85 -17.88
C ALA A 8 35.90 18.67 -18.30
N SER A 9 35.31 17.52 -17.96
CA SER A 9 33.87 17.28 -18.16
C SER A 9 33.11 17.83 -16.96
N VAL A 10 32.30 18.86 -17.18
CA VAL A 10 31.35 19.39 -16.20
C VAL A 10 30.07 18.55 -16.29
N PHE A 11 29.80 17.75 -15.26
CA PHE A 11 28.51 17.09 -15.09
C PHE A 11 27.60 18.03 -14.29
N LEU A 12 26.65 18.68 -14.98
CA LEU A 12 25.52 19.34 -14.32
C LEU A 12 24.55 18.26 -13.84
N PHE A 13 24.58 17.96 -12.54
CA PHE A 13 23.46 17.28 -11.88
C PHE A 13 22.33 18.30 -11.71
N THR A 14 21.31 18.21 -12.56
CA THR A 14 20.04 18.86 -12.26
C THR A 14 19.43 18.08 -11.10
N ALA A 15 19.46 18.68 -9.91
CA ALA A 15 18.63 18.21 -8.81
C ALA A 15 17.18 18.29 -9.28
N TRP A 16 16.54 17.14 -9.46
CA TRP A 16 15.09 17.09 -9.54
C TRP A 16 14.57 17.66 -8.22
N VAL A 17 14.09 18.91 -8.29
CA VAL A 17 13.21 19.44 -7.26
C VAL A 17 12.00 18.52 -7.27
N CYS A 18 11.88 17.66 -6.26
CA CYS A 18 10.66 16.91 -6.03
C CYS A 18 9.60 17.94 -5.61
N PRO A 19 8.60 18.27 -6.45
CA PRO A 19 7.52 19.13 -5.97
C PRO A 19 6.90 18.46 -4.75
N ALA A 20 6.76 19.20 -3.65
CA ALA A 20 6.03 18.71 -2.49
C ALA A 20 4.62 18.33 -2.95
N ALA A 21 4.20 17.10 -2.65
CA ALA A 21 2.92 16.57 -3.11
C ALA A 21 1.77 17.44 -2.59
N ASP A 22 1.04 18.07 -3.51
CA ASP A 22 -0.12 18.90 -3.17
C ASP A 22 -1.25 18.02 -2.58
N ASN A 23 -1.50 18.16 -1.27
CA ASN A 23 -2.77 17.82 -0.60
C ASN A 23 -3.35 16.39 -0.72
N VAL A 24 -2.54 15.33 -0.65
CA VAL A 24 -3.05 13.96 -0.44
C VAL A 24 -2.85 13.56 1.03
N SER A 25 -3.93 13.55 1.81
CA SER A 25 -3.90 13.09 3.21
C SER A 25 -4.94 11.98 3.41
N MET A 26 -4.43 10.75 3.51
CA MET A 26 -5.19 9.57 3.85
C MET A 26 -4.33 8.70 4.75
N PHE A 27 -4.91 8.18 5.81
CA PHE A 27 -4.26 7.20 6.65
C PHE A 27 -5.27 6.18 7.17
N SER A 28 -4.80 4.96 7.35
CA SER A 28 -5.56 3.86 7.91
C SER A 28 -4.73 3.13 8.96
N ILE A 29 -5.41 2.53 9.94
CA ILE A 29 -4.83 1.62 10.90
C ILE A 29 -5.59 0.30 10.88
N VAL A 30 -4.85 -0.80 10.90
CA VAL A 30 -5.37 -2.15 11.15
C VAL A 30 -4.87 -2.57 12.52
N ALA A 31 -5.76 -3.09 13.36
CA ALA A 31 -5.43 -3.52 14.72
C ALA A 31 -6.06 -4.88 15.01
N TYR A 32 -5.41 -5.64 15.88
CA TYR A 32 -5.87 -6.91 16.42
C TYR A 32 -5.94 -6.82 17.94
N ASP A 33 -7.08 -7.21 18.52
CA ASP A 33 -7.24 -7.37 19.95
C ASP A 33 -7.10 -8.87 20.32
N PRO A 34 -5.99 -9.26 20.99
CA PRO A 34 -5.75 -10.66 21.34
C PRO A 34 -6.66 -11.20 22.45
N VAL A 35 -7.35 -10.34 23.21
CA VAL A 35 -8.25 -10.77 24.29
C VAL A 35 -9.59 -11.18 23.72
N ASN A 36 -10.17 -10.36 22.85
CA ASN A 36 -11.48 -10.61 22.23
C ASN A 36 -11.38 -11.37 20.91
N GLN A 37 -10.18 -11.49 20.35
CA GLN A 37 -9.92 -12.07 19.02
C GLN A 37 -10.63 -11.32 17.90
N ASP A 38 -10.57 -9.99 17.96
CA ASP A 38 -11.24 -9.09 17.01
C ASP A 38 -10.23 -8.31 16.17
N TRP A 39 -10.59 -8.04 14.91
CA TRP A 39 -9.84 -7.15 14.02
C TRP A 39 -10.63 -5.87 13.77
N GLY A 40 -9.92 -4.75 13.85
CA GLY A 40 -10.47 -3.43 13.57
C GLY A 40 -9.71 -2.74 12.45
N VAL A 41 -10.44 -2.03 11.59
CA VAL A 41 -9.86 -1.11 10.62
C VAL A 41 -10.49 0.27 10.80
N ALA A 42 -9.66 1.29 10.94
CA ALA A 42 -10.11 2.67 10.92
C ALA A 42 -9.37 3.43 9.82
N VAL A 43 -10.07 4.36 9.17
CA VAL A 43 -9.55 5.15 8.06
C VAL A 43 -10.04 6.59 8.18
N ALA A 44 -9.14 7.53 7.89
CA ALA A 44 -9.45 8.94 7.70
C ALA A 44 -9.00 9.37 6.32
N SER A 45 -9.90 10.00 5.57
CA SER A 45 -9.63 10.50 4.22
C SER A 45 -10.47 11.75 3.95
N ARG A 46 -9.98 12.57 3.01
CA ARG A 46 -10.76 13.65 2.39
C ARG A 46 -11.79 13.12 1.39
N ASP A 47 -11.61 11.91 0.88
CA ASP A 47 -12.53 11.30 -0.09
C ASP A 47 -13.82 10.82 0.59
N PHE A 48 -14.93 11.06 -0.10
CA PHE A 48 -16.25 10.69 0.39
C PHE A 48 -16.43 9.17 0.45
N SER A 49 -17.15 8.70 1.47
CA SER A 49 -17.55 7.29 1.62
C SER A 49 -16.40 6.29 1.66
N VAL A 50 -15.22 6.71 2.12
CA VAL A 50 -14.02 5.88 2.24
C VAL A 50 -14.23 4.58 3.04
N GLY A 51 -15.16 4.61 4.01
CA GLY A 51 -15.51 3.45 4.83
C GLY A 51 -16.15 2.28 4.06
N ALA A 52 -16.61 2.50 2.81
CA ALA A 52 -17.15 1.44 1.97
C ALA A 52 -16.08 0.73 1.11
N VAL A 53 -14.88 1.30 1.02
CA VAL A 53 -13.83 0.83 0.08
C VAL A 53 -12.57 0.35 0.78
N VAL A 54 -12.18 1.00 1.88
CA VAL A 54 -10.90 0.72 2.55
C VAL A 54 -10.99 -0.38 3.60
N PRO A 55 -11.90 -0.32 4.59
CA PRO A 55 -11.88 -1.28 5.67
C PRO A 55 -12.56 -2.60 5.30
N TRP A 56 -11.82 -3.69 5.42
CA TRP A 56 -12.31 -5.06 5.31
C TRP A 56 -11.82 -5.84 6.52
N ALA A 57 -12.71 -6.56 7.19
CA ALA A 57 -12.36 -7.40 8.33
C ALA A 57 -13.33 -8.56 8.44
N GLU A 58 -12.83 -9.71 8.84
CA GLU A 58 -13.63 -10.87 9.20
C GLU A 58 -13.08 -11.54 10.46
N ALA A 59 -13.97 -11.80 11.42
CA ALA A 59 -13.62 -12.38 12.70
C ALA A 59 -12.99 -13.77 12.53
N GLY A 60 -11.90 -14.02 13.24
CA GLY A 60 -11.10 -15.24 13.17
C GLY A 60 -10.25 -15.39 11.89
N VAL A 61 -10.31 -14.44 10.97
CA VAL A 61 -9.59 -14.47 9.69
C VAL A 61 -8.52 -13.38 9.62
N GLY A 62 -8.92 -12.13 9.83
CA GLY A 62 -8.02 -10.98 9.74
C GLY A 62 -8.68 -9.73 9.17
N ALA A 63 -7.85 -8.77 8.77
CA ALA A 63 -8.28 -7.49 8.22
C ALA A 63 -7.35 -6.99 7.10
N VAL A 64 -7.94 -6.23 6.19
CA VAL A 64 -7.29 -5.62 5.02
C VAL A 64 -7.71 -4.16 4.91
N ALA A 65 -6.74 -3.27 4.70
CA ALA A 65 -6.96 -1.87 4.37
C ALA A 65 -6.32 -1.55 3.01
N THR A 66 -7.12 -1.39 1.96
CA THR A 66 -6.64 -0.94 0.64
C THR A 66 -6.90 0.57 0.48
N GLN A 67 -5.88 1.36 0.17
CA GLN A 67 -5.96 2.81 0.15
C GLN A 67 -5.10 3.46 -0.96
N ALA A 68 -5.02 4.80 -0.95
CA ALA A 68 -4.39 5.62 -1.99
C ALA A 68 -5.09 5.44 -3.34
N THR A 69 -4.37 5.01 -4.40
CA THR A 69 -5.05 4.64 -5.65
C THR A 69 -5.69 3.27 -5.44
N VAL A 70 -6.92 3.22 -4.91
CA VAL A 70 -7.56 1.98 -4.42
C VAL A 70 -7.84 0.96 -5.52
N ASN A 71 -7.64 -0.33 -5.21
CA ASN A 71 -8.28 -1.44 -5.90
C ASN A 71 -9.25 -2.10 -4.91
N VAL A 72 -10.56 -1.85 -5.07
CA VAL A 72 -11.59 -2.35 -4.13
C VAL A 72 -11.58 -3.88 -4.05
N GLY A 73 -11.10 -4.57 -5.10
CA GLY A 73 -10.97 -6.02 -5.12
C GLY A 73 -9.95 -6.57 -4.10
N TYR A 74 -8.96 -5.77 -3.66
CA TYR A 74 -7.97 -6.22 -2.67
C TYR A 74 -8.59 -6.60 -1.34
N GLY A 75 -9.67 -5.92 -0.94
CA GLY A 75 -10.37 -6.18 0.32
C GLY A 75 -10.95 -7.59 0.40
N PRO A 76 -11.98 -7.91 -0.40
CA PRO A 76 -12.60 -9.23 -0.40
C PRO A 76 -11.60 -10.34 -0.74
N LEU A 77 -10.75 -10.13 -1.75
CA LEU A 77 -9.78 -11.15 -2.16
C LEU A 77 -8.74 -11.39 -1.06
N GLY A 78 -8.27 -10.35 -0.39
CA GLY A 78 -7.34 -10.48 0.73
C GLY A 78 -7.93 -11.30 1.87
N ILE A 79 -9.18 -11.03 2.25
CA ILE A 79 -9.90 -11.84 3.25
C ILE A 79 -10.02 -13.31 2.81
N GLU A 80 -10.39 -13.57 1.56
CA GLU A 80 -10.48 -14.94 1.04
C GLU A 80 -9.13 -15.68 1.03
N LEU A 81 -8.03 -14.98 0.76
CA LEU A 81 -6.68 -15.56 0.83
C LEU A 81 -6.26 -15.84 2.28
N LEU A 82 -6.61 -14.97 3.22
CA LEU A 82 -6.39 -15.20 4.64
C LEU A 82 -7.16 -16.45 5.13
N LYS A 83 -8.40 -16.65 4.67
CA LYS A 83 -9.18 -17.87 4.96
C LYS A 83 -8.50 -19.15 4.48
N GLN A 84 -7.79 -19.07 3.36
CA GLN A 84 -7.00 -20.19 2.83
C GLN A 84 -5.74 -20.46 3.64
N GLY A 85 -5.46 -19.64 4.66
CA GLY A 85 -4.38 -19.82 5.62
C GLY A 85 -3.07 -19.15 5.22
N LEU A 86 -3.06 -18.34 4.17
CA LEU A 86 -1.90 -17.53 3.79
C LEU A 86 -1.61 -16.49 4.88
N SER A 87 -0.32 -16.21 5.08
CA SER A 87 0.13 -15.08 5.90
C SER A 87 -0.17 -13.74 5.23
N ALA A 88 -0.23 -12.67 6.02
CA ALA A 88 -0.43 -11.30 5.56
C ALA A 88 0.57 -10.92 4.45
N LYS A 89 1.83 -11.36 4.56
CA LYS A 89 2.84 -11.14 3.54
C LYS A 89 2.52 -11.87 2.23
N GLU A 90 2.17 -13.15 2.30
CA GLU A 90 1.82 -13.93 1.10
C GLU A 90 0.57 -13.37 0.41
N VAL A 91 -0.40 -12.89 1.19
CA VAL A 91 -1.57 -12.18 0.66
C VAL A 91 -1.14 -10.93 -0.11
N ILE A 92 -0.32 -10.06 0.49
CA ILE A 92 0.17 -8.84 -0.18
C ILE A 92 0.92 -9.20 -1.46
N ASP A 93 1.86 -10.15 -1.40
CA ASP A 93 2.65 -10.56 -2.56
C ASP A 93 1.73 -11.05 -3.70
N LYS A 94 0.71 -11.85 -3.38
CA LYS A 94 -0.25 -12.38 -4.36
C LYS A 94 -1.13 -11.29 -4.96
N LEU A 95 -1.68 -10.39 -4.13
CA LEU A 95 -2.50 -9.26 -4.59
C LEU A 95 -1.72 -8.37 -5.56
N LEU A 96 -0.47 -8.04 -5.23
CA LEU A 96 0.39 -7.21 -6.07
C LEU A 96 0.82 -7.93 -7.35
N ALA A 97 1.09 -9.24 -7.29
CA ALA A 97 1.46 -10.02 -8.46
C ALA A 97 0.32 -10.10 -9.49
N GLU A 98 -0.93 -10.18 -9.02
CA GLU A 98 -2.13 -10.33 -9.85
C GLU A 98 -2.68 -8.98 -10.36
N ASP A 99 -2.35 -7.86 -9.72
CA ASP A 99 -2.82 -6.53 -10.16
C ASP A 99 -2.12 -6.09 -11.46
N LYS A 100 -2.87 -6.13 -12.57
CA LYS A 100 -2.47 -5.64 -13.89
C LYS A 100 -3.12 -4.32 -14.27
N PHE A 101 -3.84 -3.67 -13.36
CA PHE A 101 -4.55 -2.43 -13.64
C PHE A 101 -3.59 -1.23 -13.68
N GLU A 102 -3.96 -0.21 -14.44
CA GLU A 102 -3.20 1.04 -14.49
C GLU A 102 -3.19 1.75 -13.11
N GLY A 103 -2.10 2.43 -12.81
CA GLY A 103 -1.92 3.13 -11.54
C GLY A 103 -1.60 2.23 -10.33
N LYS A 104 -1.30 0.93 -10.54
CA LYS A 104 -0.95 -0.03 -9.47
C LYS A 104 0.21 0.41 -8.58
N ASP A 105 1.15 1.19 -9.13
CA ASP A 105 2.33 1.65 -8.38
C ASP A 105 1.98 2.73 -7.33
N GLY A 106 0.76 3.28 -7.39
CA GLY A 106 0.21 4.18 -6.37
C GLY A 106 -0.71 3.49 -5.36
N ARG A 107 -0.86 2.16 -5.41
CA ARG A 107 -1.68 1.40 -4.45
C ARG A 107 -0.96 1.34 -3.11
N GLN A 108 -1.72 1.39 -2.03
CA GLN A 108 -1.22 1.04 -0.71
C GLN A 108 -2.15 0.00 -0.10
N VAL A 109 -1.58 -0.99 0.57
CA VAL A 109 -2.34 -2.04 1.25
C VAL A 109 -1.67 -2.41 2.57
N ALA A 110 -2.47 -2.54 3.61
CA ALA A 110 -2.09 -3.15 4.89
C ALA A 110 -2.94 -4.39 5.12
N VAL A 111 -2.33 -5.45 5.66
CA VAL A 111 -3.00 -6.71 5.99
C VAL A 111 -2.55 -7.12 7.39
N ALA A 112 -3.50 -7.50 8.24
CA ALA A 112 -3.24 -8.19 9.49
C ALA A 112 -3.97 -9.54 9.45
N ASP A 113 -3.22 -10.62 9.53
CA ASP A 113 -3.78 -11.97 9.61
C ASP A 113 -4.09 -12.34 11.07
N ALA A 114 -4.58 -13.57 11.27
CA ALA A 114 -4.85 -14.12 12.59
C ALA A 114 -3.71 -14.96 13.21
N LYS A 115 -2.49 -14.87 12.66
CA LYS A 115 -1.38 -15.77 13.01
C LYS A 115 -0.17 -15.03 13.57
#